data_AF-A0A838EE49-F1
#
_entry.id   AF-A0A838EE49-F1
#
_cell.length_a   1.000
_cell.length_b   1.000
_cell.length_c   1.000
_cell.angle_alpha   90.00
_cell.angle_beta   90.00
_cell.angle_gamma   90.00
#
_symmetry.space_group_name_H-M   'P 1'
#
loop_
_entity.id
_entity.type
_entity.pdbx_description
1 polymer ?
#
loop_
_entity_poly.entity_id
_entity_poly.type
_entity_poly.pdbx_seq_one_letter_code
_entity_poly.pdbx_strand_id
1 'polypeptide(L)'
;MPRPGRQDNTGRGGSARVRGRRTACGTVFDPAELTLASRELKCGTRVRITGPTAASVDATVTDWAPAEWTGRRFDLSQATFESIHHLGAGVIDVTVTVRD
;
A
#
# COMPACT_ATOMS: atom_id res chain seq x y z
N MET A 1 -28.86 0.92 0.39
CA MET A 1 -28.10 1.34 1.58
C MET A 1 -26.67 0.85 1.44
N PRO A 2 -25.65 1.71 1.23
CA PRO A 2 -24.26 1.27 1.27
C PRO A 2 -23.87 1.03 2.73
N ARG A 3 -23.28 -0.14 3.00
CA ARG A 3 -22.81 -0.50 4.35
C ARG A 3 -21.62 0.40 4.73
N PRO A 4 -21.51 0.87 5.99
CA PRO A 4 -20.36 1.64 6.42
C PRO A 4 -19.08 0.85 6.16
N GLY A 5 -18.13 1.48 5.47
CA GLY A 5 -16.88 0.87 5.02
C GLY A 5 -16.17 0.17 6.16
N ARG A 6 -15.81 -1.10 5.92
CA ARG A 6 -14.94 -1.89 6.78
C ARG A 6 -13.58 -1.18 6.85
N GLN A 7 -13.20 -0.74 8.05
CA GLN A 7 -11.86 -0.24 8.36
C GLN A 7 -10.98 -1.44 8.66
N ASP A 8 -10.04 -1.77 7.78
CA ASP A 8 -9.04 -2.78 8.11
C ASP A 8 -7.83 -2.59 7.21
N ASN A 9 -6.77 -1.97 7.74
CA ASN A 9 -5.85 -1.24 6.89
C ASN A 9 -4.42 -1.24 7.43
N THR A 10 -3.88 -2.41 7.75
CA THR A 10 -2.46 -2.52 8.10
C THR A 10 -1.58 -2.31 6.86
N GLY A 11 -0.76 -1.25 6.86
CA GLY A 11 0.27 -0.96 5.87
C GLY A 11 1.68 -1.17 6.45
N ARG A 12 2.61 -1.74 5.68
CA ARG A 12 4.06 -1.84 6.03
C ARG A 12 4.90 -1.26 4.90
N GLY A 13 5.95 -0.50 5.23
CA GLY A 13 6.97 -0.06 4.25
C GLY A 13 7.83 -1.22 3.72
N GLY A 14 7.88 -1.35 2.39
CA GLY A 14 8.73 -2.33 1.68
C GLY A 14 10.22 -2.07 1.88
N SER A 15 11.01 -3.14 2.01
CA SER A 15 12.46 -3.06 2.26
C SER A 15 13.28 -2.96 0.97
N ALA A 16 14.43 -2.29 1.02
CA ALA A 16 15.42 -2.26 -0.07
C ALA A 16 15.84 -3.67 -0.56
N ARG A 17 15.67 -4.72 0.26
CA ARG A 17 16.01 -6.11 -0.09
C ARG A 17 15.19 -6.67 -1.27
N VAL A 18 14.02 -6.10 -1.58
CA VAL A 18 13.19 -6.50 -2.73
C VAL A 18 13.28 -5.55 -3.93
N ARG A 19 14.11 -4.50 -3.84
CA ARG A 19 14.34 -3.55 -4.93
C ARG A 19 14.85 -4.28 -6.19
N GLY A 20 14.32 -3.91 -7.36
CA GLY A 20 14.72 -4.48 -8.64
C GLY A 20 14.05 -5.82 -8.99
N ARG A 21 13.22 -6.38 -8.09
CA ARG A 21 12.43 -7.59 -8.40
C ARG A 21 11.21 -7.20 -9.24
N ARG A 22 10.82 -8.08 -10.17
CA ARG A 22 9.54 -7.95 -10.88
C ARG A 22 8.39 -8.24 -9.91
N THR A 23 7.43 -7.34 -9.88
CA THR A 23 6.16 -7.53 -9.18
C THR A 23 5.24 -8.47 -9.97
N ALA A 24 4.19 -8.97 -9.34
CA ALA A 24 3.18 -9.81 -9.98
C ALA A 24 2.49 -9.11 -11.17
N CYS A 25 2.43 -7.77 -11.14
CA CYS A 25 1.88 -6.95 -12.22
C CYS A 25 2.86 -6.68 -13.37
N GLY A 26 4.10 -7.21 -13.30
CA GLY A 26 5.10 -7.10 -14.36
C GLY A 26 5.99 -5.85 -14.31
N THR A 27 5.76 -4.94 -13.35
CA THR A 27 6.62 -3.76 -13.11
C THR A 27 7.82 -4.13 -12.24
N VAL A 28 8.90 -3.34 -12.28
CA VAL A 28 10.03 -3.50 -11.35
C VAL A 28 9.71 -2.74 -10.08
N PHE A 29 9.83 -3.39 -8.92
CA PHE A 29 9.63 -2.71 -7.64
C PHE A 29 10.76 -1.73 -7.35
N ASP A 30 10.43 -0.44 -7.23
CA ASP A 30 11.28 0.59 -6.66
C ASP A 30 10.67 1.12 -5.34
N PRO A 31 11.37 0.98 -4.19
CA PRO A 31 10.87 1.49 -2.91
C PRO A 31 10.71 3.01 -2.86
N ALA A 32 11.35 3.76 -3.78
CA ALA A 32 11.24 5.21 -3.88
C ALA A 32 10.01 5.68 -4.69
N GLU A 33 9.30 4.78 -5.37
CA GLU A 33 8.09 5.12 -6.12
C GLU A 33 6.84 5.05 -5.25
N LEU A 34 5.80 5.82 -5.60
CA LEU A 34 4.51 5.83 -4.89
C LEU A 34 3.64 4.65 -5.33
N THR A 35 3.97 3.47 -4.81
CA THR A 35 3.34 2.21 -5.15
C THR A 35 2.87 1.43 -3.92
N LEU A 36 1.96 0.50 -4.13
CA LEU A 36 1.50 -0.45 -3.12
C LEU A 36 1.20 -1.84 -3.71
N ALA A 37 1.20 -2.84 -2.83
CA ALA A 37 0.74 -4.18 -3.11
C ALA A 37 -0.63 -4.44 -2.47
N SER A 38 -1.53 -5.08 -3.20
CA SER A 38 -2.85 -5.49 -2.72
C SER A 38 -3.29 -6.78 -3.39
N ARG A 39 -3.97 -7.65 -2.64
CA ARG A 39 -4.63 -8.85 -3.20
C ARG A 39 -6.01 -8.58 -3.78
N GLU A 40 -6.64 -7.48 -3.37
CA GLU A 40 -8.04 -7.18 -3.71
C GLU A 40 -8.16 -6.27 -4.94
N LEU A 41 -7.15 -5.43 -5.18
CA LEU A 41 -7.16 -4.44 -6.25
C LEU A 41 -6.41 -4.92 -7.49
N LYS A 42 -6.89 -4.49 -8.67
CA LYS A 42 -6.24 -4.80 -9.95
C LYS A 42 -4.92 -4.02 -10.10
N CYS A 43 -3.96 -4.64 -10.77
CA CYS A 43 -2.74 -3.96 -11.22
C CYS A 43 -3.07 -2.66 -11.98
N GLY A 44 -2.34 -1.59 -11.70
CA GLY A 44 -2.53 -0.27 -12.31
C GLY A 44 -3.66 0.57 -11.69
N THR A 45 -4.39 0.04 -10.71
CA THR A 45 -5.40 0.83 -9.98
C THR A 45 -4.72 1.97 -9.24
N ARG A 46 -5.21 3.20 -9.45
CA ARG A 46 -4.79 4.37 -8.67
C ARG A 46 -5.62 4.45 -7.41
N VAL A 47 -5.00 4.71 -6.27
CA VAL A 47 -5.69 4.84 -5.00
C VAL A 47 -5.16 6.03 -4.21
N ARG A 48 -6.02 6.59 -3.36
CA ARG A 48 -5.65 7.50 -2.28
C ARG A 48 -5.46 6.70 -1.02
N ILE A 49 -4.31 6.85 -0.38
CA ILE A 49 -4.01 6.27 0.92
C ILE A 49 -3.97 7.39 1.94
N THR A 50 -4.73 7.25 3.01
CA THR A 50 -4.77 8.21 4.12
C THR A 50 -4.24 7.51 5.38
N GLY A 51 -3.20 8.07 6.00
CA GLY A 51 -2.65 7.58 7.26
C GLY A 51 -3.46 8.03 8.48
N PRO A 52 -3.05 7.59 9.69
CA PRO A 52 -3.80 7.85 10.93
C PRO A 52 -3.78 9.32 11.35
N THR A 53 -2.80 10.10 10.88
CA THR A 53 -2.65 11.54 11.14
C THR A 53 -3.31 12.42 10.08
N ALA A 54 -4.24 11.86 9.29
CA ALA A 54 -4.93 12.50 8.17
C ALA A 54 -4.03 12.92 6.97
N ALA A 55 -2.73 12.63 7.03
CA ALA A 55 -1.84 12.74 5.87
C ALA A 55 -2.27 11.75 4.78
N SER A 56 -2.20 12.15 3.51
CA SER A 56 -2.62 11.28 2.42
C SER A 56 -1.78 11.44 1.15
N VAL A 57 -1.65 10.35 0.41
CA VAL A 57 -0.83 10.25 -0.81
C VAL A 57 -1.57 9.41 -1.84
N ASP A 58 -1.42 9.76 -3.12
CA ASP A 58 -1.93 8.94 -4.21
C ASP A 58 -0.84 7.96 -4.67
N ALA A 59 -1.20 6.68 -4.83
CA ALA A 59 -0.28 5.60 -5.15
C ALA A 59 -0.90 4.63 -6.16
N THR A 60 -0.06 3.85 -6.84
CA THR A 60 -0.51 2.86 -7.84
C THR A 60 -0.33 1.44 -7.32
N VAL A 61 -1.32 0.58 -7.57
CA VAL A 61 -1.22 -0.85 -7.26
C VAL A 61 -0.33 -1.54 -8.28
N THR A 62 0.80 -2.06 -7.81
CA THR A 62 1.82 -2.69 -8.67
C THR A 62 2.10 -4.14 -8.31
N ASP A 63 1.55 -4.69 -7.24
CA ASP A 63 1.84 -6.08 -6.84
C ASP A 63 0.67 -6.77 -6.11
N TRP A 64 0.69 -8.11 -6.08
CA TRP A 64 -0.27 -8.95 -5.36
C TRP A 64 0.35 -9.51 -4.08
N ALA A 65 0.39 -8.66 -3.06
CA ALA A 65 0.92 -8.97 -1.73
C ALA A 65 0.10 -8.19 -0.69
N PRO A 66 0.29 -8.42 0.63
CA PRO A 66 1.11 -9.45 1.28
C PRO A 66 0.49 -10.86 1.21
N ALA A 67 1.18 -11.86 1.74
CA ALA A 67 0.61 -13.20 1.92
C ALA A 67 -0.53 -13.18 2.95
N GLU A 68 -1.60 -13.92 2.68
CA GLU A 68 -2.84 -13.93 3.47
C GLU A 68 -2.62 -14.25 4.96
N TRP A 69 -1.71 -15.19 5.25
CA TRP A 69 -1.36 -15.59 6.63
C TRP A 69 -0.74 -14.46 7.46
N THR A 70 -0.32 -13.36 6.84
CA THR A 70 0.24 -12.21 7.57
C THR A 70 -0.84 -11.35 8.25
N GLY A 71 -2.13 -11.56 7.93
CA GLY A 71 -3.24 -10.75 8.43
C GLY A 71 -3.22 -9.30 7.94
N ARG A 72 -2.32 -8.96 7.01
CA ARG A 72 -2.17 -7.61 6.46
C ARG A 72 -2.84 -7.51 5.10
N ARG A 73 -3.34 -6.31 4.77
CA ARG A 73 -4.06 -6.08 3.51
C ARG A 73 -3.28 -5.31 2.47
N PHE A 74 -2.36 -4.46 2.90
CA PHE A 74 -1.55 -3.64 2.01
C PHE A 74 -0.08 -3.68 2.42
N ASP A 75 0.81 -3.81 1.44
CA ASP A 75 2.23 -3.46 1.62
C ASP A 75 2.49 -2.18 0.83
N LEU A 76 2.96 -1.14 1.52
CA LEU A 76 3.25 0.15 0.91
C LEU A 76 4.72 0.19 0.52
N SER A 77 5.07 0.89 -0.56
CA SER A 77 6.48 1.25 -0.78
C SER A 77 6.99 2.14 0.36
N GLN A 78 8.31 2.26 0.48
CA GLN A 78 8.92 3.11 1.51
C GLN A 78 8.47 4.56 1.35
N ALA A 79 8.52 5.10 0.13
CA ALA A 79 8.10 6.47 -0.17
C ALA A 79 6.61 6.71 0.12
N THR A 80 5.74 5.75 -0.20
CA THR A 80 4.30 5.84 0.11
C THR A 80 4.06 5.87 1.61
N PHE A 81 4.76 5.03 2.38
CA PHE A 81 4.63 5.00 3.83
C PHE A 81 5.14 6.29 4.47
N GLU A 82 6.34 6.74 4.09
CA GLU A 82 6.96 7.98 4.60
C GLU A 82 6.09 9.21 4.35
N SER A 83 5.31 9.21 3.26
CA SER A 83 4.40 10.30 2.92
C SER A 83 3.20 10.43 3.86
N ILE A 84 2.83 9.35 4.57
CA ILE A 84 1.66 9.33 5.46
C ILE A 84 2.03 9.11 6.93
N HIS A 85 3.22 8.58 7.23
CA HIS A 85 3.71 8.36 8.58
C HIS A 85 5.22 8.11 8.64
N HIS A 86 5.84 8.26 9.82
CA HIS A 86 7.26 7.92 10.01
C HIS A 86 7.50 6.39 10.00
N LEU A 87 8.56 5.94 9.31
CA LEU A 87 8.88 4.51 9.16
C LEU A 87 9.03 3.73 10.47
N GLY A 88 9.44 4.39 11.56
CA GLY A 88 9.60 3.78 12.88
C GLY A 88 8.31 3.18 13.45
N ALA A 89 7.14 3.58 12.95
CA ALA A 89 5.86 3.00 13.34
C ALA A 89 5.70 1.55 12.85
N GLY A 90 6.40 1.17 11.77
CA GLY A 90 6.41 -0.19 11.21
C GLY A 90 5.09 -0.58 10.53
N VAL A 91 4.03 -0.77 11.30
CA VAL A 91 2.68 -1.10 10.83
C VAL A 91 1.71 -0.04 11.34
N ILE A 92 0.91 0.52 10.44
CA ILE A 92 -0.09 1.54 10.76
C ILE A 92 -1.44 1.19 10.15
N ASP A 93 -2.50 1.73 10.74
CA ASP A 93 -3.82 1.74 10.12
C ASP A 93 -3.92 2.87 9.09
N VAL A 94 -4.34 2.54 7.88
CA VAL A 94 -4.56 3.49 6.78
C VAL A 94 -6.04 3.55 6.38
N THR A 95 -6.38 4.30 5.36
CA THR A 95 -7.66 4.21 4.64
C THR A 95 -7.36 4.30 3.17
N VAL A 96 -7.80 3.30 2.40
CA VAL A 96 -7.55 3.24 0.96
C VAL A 96 -8.85 3.51 0.22
N THR A 97 -8.81 4.44 -0.74
CA THR A 97 -9.94 4.77 -1.62
C THR A 97 -9.48 4.67 -3.06
N VAL A 98 -10.17 3.87 -3.87
CA VAL A 98 -9.89 3.77 -5.31
C VAL A 98 -10.20 5.11 -5.99
N ARG A 99 -9.29 5.53 -6.88
CA ARG A 99 -9.46 6.68 -7.76
C ARG A 99 -9.83 6.17 -9.15
N ASP A 100 -10.92 6.70 -9.70
CA ASP A 100 -11.34 6.44 -11.09
C ASP A 100 -10.38 7.09 -12.12
#